data_AF-A0A7S0MEK9-F1
#
_entry.id   AF-A0A7S0MEK9-F1
#
_cell.length_a   1.000
_cell.length_b   1.000
_cell.length_c   1.000
_cell.angle_alpha   90.00
_cell.angle_beta   90.00
_cell.angle_gamma   90.00
#
_symmetry.space_group_name_H-M   'P 1'
#
loop_
_entity.id
_entity.type
_entity.pdbx_description
1 polymer ?
#
loop_
_entity_poly.entity_id
_entity_poly.type
_entity_poly.pdbx_seq_one_letter_code
_entity_poly.pdbx_strand_id
1 'polypeptide(L)'
;RLGFVVPIWSTVTAEIKHGTGDGYAVLSGGAAMLDNGMVSFPSLVINRAGFGYVLTFVAGNMVVESDLFQVTSGIANSIKVHNLTKLWKPNAVFPSIVVEVLDVG
;
A
#
# COMPACT_ATOMS: atom_id res chain seq x y z
N ARG A 1 -38.38 15.79 -23.17
CA ARG A 1 -37.29 15.91 -22.16
C ARG A 1 -36.55 14.59 -22.14
N LEU A 2 -35.33 14.56 -22.69
CA LEU A 2 -34.48 13.37 -22.76
C LEU A 2 -34.18 12.89 -21.33
N GLY A 3 -34.53 11.64 -21.03
CA GLY A 3 -34.24 11.02 -19.75
C GLY A 3 -32.78 10.56 -19.73
N PHE A 4 -31.90 11.41 -19.24
CA PHE A 4 -30.54 10.99 -18.88
C PHE A 4 -30.66 10.11 -17.63
N VAL A 5 -30.55 8.79 -17.81
CA VAL A 5 -30.19 7.91 -16.69
C VAL A 5 -28.73 8.22 -16.40
N VAL A 6 -28.49 8.99 -15.33
CA VAL A 6 -27.16 9.04 -14.73
C VAL A 6 -26.83 7.59 -14.34
N PRO A 7 -25.74 6.98 -14.83
CA PRO A 7 -25.35 5.68 -14.32
C PRO A 7 -25.13 5.83 -12.82
N ILE A 8 -25.85 5.08 -11.99
CA ILE A 8 -25.57 5.06 -10.55
C ILE A 8 -24.32 4.21 -10.32
N TRP A 9 -23.14 4.78 -10.63
CA TRP A 9 -21.87 4.18 -10.25
C TRP A 9 -21.90 3.98 -8.74
N SER A 10 -21.97 2.73 -8.30
CA SER A 10 -21.92 2.40 -6.89
C SER A 10 -20.45 2.37 -6.48
N THR A 11 -20.10 3.06 -5.40
CA THR A 11 -18.78 2.96 -4.82
C THR A 11 -18.66 1.61 -4.11
N VAL A 12 -17.52 0.94 -4.32
CA VAL A 12 -17.13 -0.24 -3.54
C VAL A 12 -16.02 0.18 -2.60
N THR A 13 -16.15 -0.20 -1.33
CA THR A 13 -15.09 -0.05 -0.34
C THR A 13 -14.45 -1.39 -0.04
N ALA A 14 -13.15 -1.39 0.22
CA ALA A 14 -12.34 -2.52 0.64
C ALA A 14 -11.72 -2.19 1.99
N GLU A 15 -11.70 -3.16 2.90
CA GLU A 15 -11.11 -3.04 4.24
C GLU A 15 -10.41 -4.35 4.61
N ILE A 16 -9.41 -4.30 5.51
CA ILE A 16 -8.83 -5.52 6.07
C ILE A 16 -9.82 -6.12 7.07
N LYS A 17 -10.15 -7.40 6.89
CA LYS A 17 -11.03 -8.12 7.80
C LYS A 17 -10.41 -8.18 9.19
N HIS A 18 -11.20 -7.82 10.19
CA HIS A 18 -10.76 -7.85 11.59
C HIS A 18 -10.32 -9.27 12.01
N GLY A 19 -9.17 -9.36 12.71
CA GLY A 19 -8.59 -10.62 13.15
C GLY A 19 -7.80 -11.37 12.06
N THR A 20 -7.52 -10.75 10.91
CA THR A 20 -6.70 -11.33 9.84
C THR A 20 -5.44 -10.49 9.61
N GLY A 21 -4.38 -11.12 9.08
CA GLY A 21 -3.09 -10.45 8.83
C GLY A 21 -2.38 -9.91 10.08
N ASP A 22 -1.58 -8.86 9.89
CA ASP A 22 -0.93 -8.13 10.99
C ASP A 22 -1.91 -7.11 11.63
N GLY A 23 -2.02 -7.13 12.96
CA GLY A 23 -2.99 -6.31 13.70
C GLY A 23 -2.76 -4.79 13.63
N TYR A 24 -1.63 -4.34 13.09
CA TYR A 24 -1.32 -2.93 12.88
C TYR A 24 -1.19 -2.59 11.37
N ALA A 25 -1.63 -3.49 10.49
CA ALA A 25 -1.72 -3.22 9.07
C ALA A 25 -2.82 -2.21 8.76
N VAL A 26 -2.54 -1.34 7.79
CA VAL A 26 -3.44 -0.31 7.30
C VAL A 26 -3.62 -0.52 5.81
N LEU A 27 -4.88 -0.52 5.37
CA LEU A 27 -5.25 -0.52 3.97
C LEU A 27 -5.45 0.93 3.49
N SER A 28 -4.81 1.28 2.39
CA SER A 28 -4.97 2.55 1.69
C SER A 28 -5.53 2.31 0.29
N GLY A 29 -6.24 3.29 -0.27
CA GLY A 29 -6.80 3.19 -1.63
C GLY A 29 -7.95 2.19 -1.79
N GLY A 30 -8.59 1.79 -0.68
CA GLY A 30 -9.69 0.84 -0.67
C GLY A 30 -11.03 1.38 -1.17
N ALA A 31 -11.09 2.45 -1.97
CA ALA A 31 -12.35 2.96 -2.53
C ALA A 31 -12.24 3.05 -4.05
N ALA A 32 -13.19 2.44 -4.76
CA ALA A 32 -13.22 2.44 -6.21
C ALA A 32 -14.65 2.49 -6.74
N MET A 33 -14.81 2.97 -7.97
CA MET A 33 -16.11 3.00 -8.65
C MET A 33 -16.36 1.65 -9.33
N LEU A 34 -17.58 1.15 -9.20
CA LEU A 34 -18.05 0.01 -9.98
C LEU A 34 -18.22 0.44 -11.44
N ASP A 35 -17.58 -0.27 -12.36
CA ASP A 35 -17.69 -0.05 -13.81
C ASP A 35 -18.08 -1.36 -14.52
N ASN A 36 -19.26 -1.35 -15.15
CA ASN A 36 -19.81 -2.48 -15.90
C ASN A 36 -19.76 -3.85 -15.16
N GLY A 37 -19.97 -3.83 -13.84
CA GLY A 37 -19.95 -5.03 -12.98
C GLY A 37 -18.55 -5.46 -12.50
N MET A 38 -17.49 -4.74 -12.88
CA MET A 38 -16.13 -4.95 -12.41
C MET A 38 -15.68 -3.77 -11.56
N VAL A 39 -14.85 -4.03 -10.56
CA VAL A 39 -14.20 -2.97 -9.76
C VAL A 39 -12.70 -3.23 -9.73
N SER A 40 -11.92 -2.17 -9.90
CA SER A 40 -10.46 -2.22 -9.83
C SER A 40 -9.97 -1.16 -8.86
N PHE A 41 -9.05 -1.53 -7.98
CA PHE A 41 -8.45 -0.64 -6.98
C PHE A 41 -6.98 -0.37 -7.36
N PRO A 42 -6.70 0.63 -8.20
CA PRO A 42 -5.35 0.87 -8.73
C PRO A 42 -4.35 1.36 -7.66
N SER A 43 -4.84 1.89 -6.54
CA SER A 43 -4.03 2.44 -5.45
C SER A 43 -4.11 1.62 -4.17
N LEU A 44 -4.51 0.35 -4.26
CA LEU A 44 -4.68 -0.51 -3.10
C LEU A 44 -3.32 -0.87 -2.50
N VAL A 45 -3.08 -0.45 -1.25
CA VAL A 45 -1.81 -0.70 -0.56
C VAL A 45 -2.07 -1.20 0.85
N ILE A 46 -1.40 -2.29 1.23
CA ILE A 46 -1.27 -2.75 2.62
C ILE A 46 0.16 -2.43 3.07
N ASN A 47 0.29 -1.63 4.12
CA ASN A 47 1.59 -1.10 4.56
C ASN A 47 2.50 -2.11 5.27
N ARG A 48 2.04 -3.34 5.51
CA ARG A 48 2.78 -4.37 6.24
C ARG A 48 2.75 -5.71 5.51
N ALA A 49 3.90 -6.37 5.50
CA ALA A 49 4.00 -7.75 5.08
C ALA A 49 3.46 -8.69 6.16
N GLY A 50 2.86 -9.80 5.75
CA GLY A 50 2.27 -10.78 6.65
C GLY A 50 1.47 -11.85 5.91
N PHE A 51 1.08 -12.88 6.64
CA PHE A 51 0.32 -14.01 6.12
C PHE A 51 -1.14 -13.95 6.60
N GLY A 52 -2.04 -14.53 5.82
CA GLY A 52 -3.43 -14.74 6.22
C GLY A 52 -4.24 -13.45 6.26
N TYR A 53 -3.97 -12.51 5.37
CA TYR A 53 -4.85 -11.37 5.14
C TYR A 53 -6.13 -11.83 4.45
N VAL A 54 -7.24 -11.18 4.80
CA VAL A 54 -8.52 -11.24 4.08
C VAL A 54 -9.01 -9.81 3.88
N LEU A 55 -9.47 -9.50 2.69
CA LEU A 55 -10.14 -8.23 2.40
C LEU A 55 -11.65 -8.41 2.39
N THR A 56 -12.36 -7.51 3.04
CA THR A 56 -13.82 -7.38 2.97
C THR A 56 -14.15 -6.27 1.99
N PHE A 57 -14.93 -6.60 0.96
CA PHE A 57 -15.46 -5.66 -0.02
C PHE A 57 -16.93 -5.39 0.26
N VAL A 58 -17.31 -4.12 0.29
CA VAL A 58 -18.69 -3.67 0.52
C VAL A 58 -19.16 -2.86 -0.67
N ALA A 59 -20.28 -3.28 -1.27
CA ALA A 59 -20.94 -2.59 -2.36
C ALA A 59 -22.44 -2.46 -2.04
N GLY A 60 -22.84 -1.30 -1.50
CA GLY A 60 -24.21 -1.10 -1.00
C GLY A 60 -24.53 -2.04 0.16
N ASN A 61 -25.42 -3.02 -0.08
CA ASN A 61 -25.79 -4.04 0.91
C ASN A 61 -25.08 -5.39 0.71
N MET A 62 -24.22 -5.51 -0.31
CA MET A 62 -23.44 -6.72 -0.56
C MET A 62 -22.11 -6.65 0.19
N VAL A 63 -21.75 -7.76 0.84
CA VAL A 63 -20.48 -7.94 1.52
C VAL A 63 -19.84 -9.22 0.98
N VAL A 64 -18.61 -9.12 0.50
CA VAL A 64 -17.85 -10.24 -0.07
C VAL A 64 -16.46 -10.25 0.55
N GLU A 65 -15.92 -11.44 0.82
CA GLU A 65 -14.56 -11.60 1.35
C GLU A 65 -13.65 -12.20 0.27
N SER A 66 -12.37 -11.83 0.30
CA SER A 66 -11.34 -12.51 -0.49
C SER A 66 -10.98 -13.87 0.12
N ASP A 67 -10.33 -14.72 -0.68
CA ASP A 67 -9.55 -15.83 -0.13
C ASP A 67 -8.40 -15.32 0.74
N LEU A 68 -7.83 -16.23 1.55
CA LEU A 68 -6.62 -15.95 2.32
C LEU A 68 -5.45 -15.69 1.38
N PHE A 69 -4.74 -14.57 1.59
CA PHE A 69 -3.54 -14.25 0.85
C PHE A 69 -2.41 -13.78 1.78
N GLN A 70 -1.19 -13.74 1.23
CA GLN A 70 -0.01 -13.21 1.88
C GLN A 70 0.40 -11.91 1.21
N VAL A 71 0.83 -10.94 2.02
CA VAL A 71 1.50 -9.71 1.56
C VAL A 71 2.98 -9.90 1.83
N THR A 72 3.79 -9.94 0.79
CA THR A 72 5.25 -10.03 0.91
C THR A 72 5.87 -8.66 0.72
N SER A 73 6.72 -8.22 1.65
CA SER A 73 7.53 -7.01 1.43
C SER A 73 8.52 -7.29 0.30
N GLY A 74 8.60 -6.36 -0.67
CA GLY A 74 9.75 -6.32 -1.56
C GLY A 74 11.03 -6.18 -0.74
N ILE A 75 12.07 -6.92 -1.11
CA ILE A 75 13.37 -6.83 -0.43
C ILE A 75 13.94 -5.44 -0.73
N ALA A 76 14.22 -4.62 0.28
CA ALA A 76 14.97 -3.38 0.10
C ALA A 76 16.42 -3.75 -0.33
N ASN A 77 16.73 -3.62 -1.61
CA ASN A 77 17.94 -4.21 -2.21
C ASN A 77 19.23 -3.39 -2.03
N SER A 78 19.20 -2.19 -1.44
CA SER A 78 20.47 -1.52 -1.09
C SER A 78 20.30 -0.38 -0.09
N ILE A 79 21.14 -0.38 0.93
CA ILE A 79 21.54 0.84 1.65
C ILE A 79 22.79 1.37 0.93
N LYS A 80 22.68 2.50 0.23
CA LYS A 80 23.86 3.22 -0.28
C LYS A 80 24.38 4.15 0.80
N VAL A 81 25.39 3.72 1.55
CA VAL A 81 26.17 4.64 2.38
C VAL A 81 27.15 5.35 1.46
N HIS A 82 27.02 6.66 1.29
CA HIS A 82 28.07 7.47 0.66
C HIS A 82 29.31 7.49 1.57
N ASN A 83 30.21 6.52 1.40
CA ASN A 83 31.56 6.64 1.93
C ASN A 83 32.26 7.75 1.16
N LEU A 84 32.27 8.97 1.70
CA LEU A 84 33.20 9.99 1.23
C LEU A 84 34.60 9.41 1.41
N THR A 85 35.26 9.10 0.29
CA THR A 85 36.62 8.57 0.27
C THR A 85 37.52 9.44 1.14
N LYS A 86 37.97 8.81 2.22
CA LYS A 86 38.78 9.36 3.30
C LYS A 86 40.10 9.89 2.76
N LEU A 87 40.31 11.20 2.77
CA LEU A 87 41.65 11.76 2.97
C LEU A 87 41.86 11.82 4.49
N TRP A 88 42.47 10.79 5.06
CA TRP A 88 42.85 10.80 6.47
C TRP A 88 43.88 11.93 6.70
N LYS A 89 43.50 12.91 7.52
CA LYS A 89 44.43 13.85 8.16
C LYS A 89 44.20 13.76 9.67
N PRO A 90 45.25 13.71 10.50
CA PRO A 90 45.10 13.91 11.93
C PRO A 90 44.33 15.22 12.20
N ASN A 91 43.32 15.17 13.08
CA ASN A 91 42.53 16.31 13.58
C ASN A 91 41.48 16.93 12.63
N ALA A 92 41.01 16.24 11.59
CA ALA A 92 39.88 16.74 10.79
C ALA A 92 38.52 16.50 11.50
N VAL A 93 37.72 17.57 11.67
CA VAL A 93 36.33 17.49 12.13
C VAL A 93 35.47 16.98 10.96
N PHE A 94 34.71 15.90 11.19
CA PHE A 94 33.78 15.37 10.19
C PHE A 94 32.54 16.27 10.08
N PRO A 95 32.12 16.69 8.88
CA PRO A 95 30.77 17.25 8.71
C PRO A 95 29.72 16.15 8.97
N SER A 96 28.51 16.55 9.36
CA SER A 96 27.38 15.64 9.62
C SER A 96 27.20 14.63 8.48
N ILE A 97 27.22 13.34 8.81
CA ILE A 97 26.96 12.27 7.85
C ILE A 97 25.46 12.30 7.52
N VAL A 98 25.13 12.48 6.24
CA VAL A 98 23.74 12.38 5.75
C VAL A 98 23.53 10.94 5.24
N VAL A 99 22.61 10.21 5.87
CA VAL A 99 22.14 8.91 5.38
C VAL A 99 20.89 9.17 4.56
N GLU A 100 20.96 8.95 3.25
CA GLU A 100 19.79 8.99 2.38
C GLU A 100 19.28 7.56 2.19
N VAL A 101 18.04 7.31 2.64
CA VAL A 101 17.32 6.07 2.36
C VAL A 101 16.59 6.29 1.05
N LEU A 102 17.02 5.63 -0.02
CA LEU A 102 16.31 5.67 -1.29
C LEU A 102 15.20 4.60 -1.27
N ASP A 103 13.95 5.05 -1.19
CA ASP A 103 12.77 4.21 -1.37
C ASP A 103 12.44 4.14 -2.88
N VAL A 104 12.45 2.93 -3.43
CA VAL A 104 12.01 2.66 -4.81
C VAL A 104 11.04 1.48 -4.80
N GLY A 105 9.89 1.71 -4.15
CA GLY A 105 8.66 0.95 -4.36
C GLY A 105 7.90 1.45 -5.58
#